data_AF-A0A9C6TD81-F1
#
_entry.id   AF-A0A9C6TD81-F1
#
_cell.length_a   1.000
_cell.length_b   1.000
_cell.length_c   1.000
_cell.angle_alpha   90.00
_cell.angle_beta   90.00
_cell.angle_gamma   90.00
#
_symmetry.space_group_name_H-M   'P 1'
#
loop_
_entity.id
_entity.type
_entity.pdbx_description
1 polymer ?
#
loop_
_entity_poly.entity_id
_entity_poly.type
_entity_poly.pdbx_seq_one_letter_code
_entity_poly.pdbx_strand_id
1 'polypeptide(L)'
;MTTTIGIWSVLAILVALTDGQIISSTSTTESQTETETTEYGPISMVVDQLAGMSVDFSDQSSAQLQANIDRALVALTGNIEAMSISAMHQMDQTIDQTSQFLMDHVDCNPAWNLQKFTSNVTRQLSDCSLNMGRLAESLRVDGQQVMADVQSFIQQMSQLPLMCSQQQQSASLAVGPFSVGFDNSNNCFMDGITSINQGLAKAMHNASLFLVHTRRLSQEQTAQSQQCSDAVVAQTLEYLNALRANCS
;
A
#
# COMPACT_ATOMS: atom_id res chain seq x y z
N MET A 1 4.31 37.06 -7.32
CA MET A 1 4.49 36.32 -8.58
C MET A 1 4.85 34.89 -8.23
N THR A 2 4.07 33.98 -8.80
CA THR A 2 3.98 32.54 -8.59
C THR A 2 5.12 31.77 -9.24
N THR A 3 5.65 30.75 -8.57
CA THR A 3 6.38 29.66 -9.23
C THR A 3 5.92 28.31 -8.69
N THR A 4 5.08 27.66 -9.50
CA THR A 4 4.68 26.26 -9.51
C THR A 4 5.86 25.37 -9.91
N ILE A 5 6.18 24.35 -9.11
CA ILE A 5 7.07 23.25 -9.52
C ILE A 5 6.20 21.99 -9.61
N GLY A 6 5.89 21.59 -10.84
CA GLY A 6 5.17 20.35 -11.20
C GLY A 6 6.02 19.12 -10.89
N ILE A 7 5.45 18.02 -10.39
CA ILE A 7 4.69 17.00 -11.15
C ILE A 7 5.40 16.63 -12.47
N TRP A 8 6.58 16.01 -12.37
CA TRP A 8 7.23 15.28 -13.47
C TRP A 8 8.10 14.16 -12.90
N SER A 9 7.50 13.08 -12.35
CA SER A 9 8.26 11.87 -11.97
C SER A 9 7.41 10.60 -11.89
N VAL A 10 6.49 10.38 -12.84
CA VAL A 10 5.79 9.09 -12.98
C VAL A 10 5.69 8.73 -14.47
N LEU A 11 6.84 8.56 -15.13
CA LEU A 11 6.91 7.99 -16.49
C LEU A 11 8.36 7.56 -16.79
N ALA A 12 8.86 6.55 -16.08
CA ALA A 12 10.24 6.05 -16.28
C ALA A 12 10.40 4.54 -16.02
N ILE A 13 9.37 3.72 -16.26
CA ILE A 13 9.51 2.25 -16.29
C ILE A 13 8.73 1.72 -17.50
N LEU A 14 9.24 1.98 -18.70
CA LEU A 14 8.75 1.33 -19.94
C LEU A 14 9.81 1.22 -21.05
N VAL A 15 11.09 1.47 -20.75
CA VAL A 15 12.18 1.32 -21.73
C VAL A 15 13.36 0.62 -21.06
N ALA A 16 13.30 -0.71 -21.00
CA ALA A 16 14.45 -1.54 -20.73
C ALA A 16 14.28 -2.92 -21.38
N LEU A 17 13.94 -2.95 -22.68
CA LEU A 17 13.96 -4.17 -23.51
C LEU A 17 14.04 -3.77 -25.00
N THR A 18 15.02 -2.95 -25.37
CA THR A 18 15.45 -2.77 -26.77
C THR A 18 16.95 -2.55 -26.79
N ASP A 19 17.70 -3.65 -26.85
CA ASP A 19 18.93 -3.78 -27.63
C ASP A 19 19.41 -5.23 -27.57
N GLY A 20 19.40 -5.93 -28.71
CA GLY A 20 19.95 -7.29 -28.80
C GLY A 20 19.49 -8.17 -29.97
N GLN A 21 19.86 -7.77 -31.19
CA GLN A 21 20.10 -8.60 -32.39
C GLN A 21 19.01 -8.77 -33.46
N ILE A 22 19.32 -8.21 -34.63
CA ILE A 22 18.68 -8.34 -35.94
C ILE A 22 19.69 -9.04 -36.90
N ILE A 23 19.25 -10.19 -37.44
CA ILE A 23 19.40 -10.78 -38.80
C ILE A 23 20.75 -11.32 -39.34
N SER A 24 20.76 -12.64 -39.66
CA SER A 24 21.12 -13.30 -40.95
C SER A 24 21.48 -14.78 -40.67
N SER A 25 20.96 -15.84 -41.31
CA SER A 25 20.56 -16.04 -42.70
C SER A 25 19.59 -17.23 -42.86
N THR A 26 18.86 -17.20 -43.98
CA THR A 26 17.97 -18.17 -44.59
C THR A 26 18.52 -19.61 -44.72
N SER A 27 17.68 -20.62 -44.45
CA SER A 27 17.71 -21.95 -45.08
C SER A 27 16.36 -22.63 -44.91
N THR A 28 15.65 -22.78 -46.02
CA THR A 28 14.40 -23.53 -46.18
C THR A 28 14.58 -24.97 -45.71
N THR A 29 13.85 -25.37 -44.68
CA THR A 29 13.48 -26.77 -44.46
C THR A 29 12.02 -26.76 -44.03
N GLU A 30 11.15 -27.28 -44.90
CA GLU A 30 9.82 -27.72 -44.53
C GLU A 30 9.96 -28.76 -43.42
N SER A 31 9.89 -28.33 -42.17
CA SER A 31 9.58 -29.25 -41.08
C SER A 31 8.07 -29.21 -40.95
N GLN A 32 7.40 -30.16 -41.61
CA GLN A 32 6.07 -30.58 -41.21
C GLN A 32 6.18 -31.01 -39.74
N THR A 33 5.89 -30.09 -38.83
CA THR A 33 5.58 -30.47 -37.46
C THR A 33 4.18 -31.04 -37.54
N GLU A 34 4.09 -32.36 -37.63
CA GLU A 34 2.86 -33.09 -37.33
C GLU A 34 2.36 -32.53 -36.00
N THR A 35 1.27 -31.76 -36.09
CA THR A 35 0.61 -31.22 -34.92
C THR A 35 -0.04 -32.42 -34.26
N GLU A 36 0.61 -32.99 -33.25
CA GLU A 36 -0.07 -33.88 -32.32
C GLU A 36 -1.21 -33.08 -31.70
N THR A 37 -2.41 -33.29 -32.24
CA THR A 37 -3.67 -32.84 -31.67
C THR A 37 -3.85 -33.56 -30.35
N THR A 38 -3.38 -32.95 -29.27
CA THR A 38 -3.96 -33.20 -27.95
C THR A 38 -5.43 -32.81 -28.01
N GLU A 39 -6.28 -33.52 -27.26
CA GLU A 39 -7.74 -33.39 -27.20
C GLU A 39 -8.26 -31.94 -26.97
N TYR A 40 -7.36 -31.04 -26.56
CA TYR A 40 -7.54 -29.61 -26.46
C TYR A 40 -6.69 -28.91 -27.53
N GLY A 41 -7.35 -28.25 -28.49
CA GLY A 41 -6.70 -27.63 -29.65
C GLY A 41 -5.76 -26.46 -29.33
N PRO A 42 -4.98 -25.97 -30.31
CA PRO A 42 -3.90 -24.98 -30.12
C PRO A 42 -4.35 -23.63 -29.51
N ILE A 43 -5.64 -23.31 -29.55
CA ILE A 43 -6.21 -22.06 -29.03
C ILE A 43 -6.39 -22.13 -27.50
N SER A 44 -6.72 -23.28 -26.91
CA SER A 44 -6.81 -23.41 -25.45
C SER A 44 -5.44 -23.26 -24.79
N MET A 45 -4.38 -23.72 -25.45
CA MET A 45 -3.00 -23.55 -25.00
C MET A 45 -2.59 -22.07 -24.95
N VAL A 46 -3.00 -21.26 -25.94
CA VAL A 46 -2.73 -19.80 -25.96
C VAL A 46 -3.57 -19.05 -24.93
N VAL A 47 -4.83 -19.46 -24.73
CA VAL A 47 -5.75 -18.92 -23.73
C VAL A 47 -5.23 -19.16 -22.31
N ASP A 48 -4.79 -20.38 -22.01
CA ASP A 48 -4.18 -20.71 -20.72
C ASP A 48 -2.85 -19.98 -20.50
N GLN A 49 -2.05 -19.80 -21.55
CA GLN A 49 -0.77 -19.07 -21.47
C GLN A 49 -0.98 -17.55 -21.26
N LEU A 50 -2.02 -16.96 -21.88
CA LEU A 50 -2.36 -15.54 -21.72
C LEU A 50 -3.03 -15.27 -20.37
N ALA A 51 -3.89 -16.18 -19.90
CA ALA A 51 -4.44 -16.15 -18.55
C ALA A 51 -3.32 -16.31 -17.51
N GLY A 52 -2.38 -17.23 -17.73
CA GLY A 52 -1.20 -17.41 -16.88
C GLY A 52 -0.32 -16.16 -16.80
N MET A 53 0.05 -15.57 -17.93
CA MET A 53 0.84 -14.33 -17.95
C MET A 53 0.11 -13.14 -17.30
N SER A 54 -1.21 -13.05 -17.46
CA SER A 54 -2.01 -11.97 -16.85
C SER A 54 -2.17 -12.18 -15.35
N VAL A 55 -2.31 -13.41 -14.88
CA VAL A 55 -2.31 -13.77 -13.45
C VAL A 55 -0.94 -13.48 -12.84
N ASP A 56 0.15 -13.92 -13.46
CA ASP A 56 1.52 -13.71 -12.96
C ASP A 56 1.87 -12.22 -12.82
N PHE A 57 1.53 -11.40 -13.84
CA PHE A 57 1.74 -9.96 -13.79
C PHE A 57 0.87 -9.27 -12.70
N SER A 58 -0.35 -9.77 -12.51
CA SER A 58 -1.27 -9.25 -11.50
C SER A 58 -0.87 -9.66 -10.08
N ASP A 59 -0.32 -10.87 -9.91
CA ASP A 59 0.26 -11.37 -8.67
C ASP A 59 1.49 -10.55 -8.28
N GLN A 60 2.39 -10.28 -9.23
CA GLN A 60 3.55 -9.42 -8.97
C GLN A 60 3.14 -7.99 -8.59
N SER A 61 2.16 -7.43 -9.30
CA SER A 61 1.66 -6.07 -9.05
C SER A 61 0.92 -5.97 -7.71
N SER A 62 0.13 -6.98 -7.35
CA SER A 62 -0.58 -7.04 -6.07
C SER A 62 0.38 -7.24 -4.89
N ALA A 63 1.40 -8.09 -5.05
CA ALA A 63 2.47 -8.24 -4.05
C ALA A 63 3.24 -6.93 -3.84
N GLN A 64 3.52 -6.18 -4.91
CA GLN A 64 4.16 -4.88 -4.81
C GLN A 64 3.26 -3.84 -4.12
N LEU A 65 1.96 -3.87 -4.40
CA LEU A 65 0.96 -3.02 -3.75
C LEU A 65 0.87 -3.30 -2.25
N GLN A 66 0.77 -4.57 -1.86
CA GLN A 66 0.78 -5.02 -0.46
C GLN A 66 2.04 -4.51 0.26
N ALA A 67 3.22 -4.74 -0.34
CA ALA A 67 4.49 -4.29 0.24
C ALA A 67 4.57 -2.77 0.38
N ASN A 68 3.90 -2.00 -0.49
CA ASN A 68 3.85 -0.53 -0.37
C ASN A 68 2.92 -0.09 0.76
N ILE A 69 1.77 -0.73 0.94
CA ILE A 69 0.85 -0.49 2.06
C ILE A 69 1.56 -0.78 3.39
N ASP A 70 2.21 -1.94 3.49
CA ASP A 70 2.92 -2.35 4.70
C ASP A 70 4.07 -1.40 5.03
N ARG A 71 4.87 -1.00 4.03
CA ARG A 71 5.93 0.01 4.23
C ARG A 71 5.39 1.35 4.70
N ALA A 72 4.26 1.80 4.15
CA ALA A 72 3.63 3.05 4.57
C ALA A 72 3.11 2.97 6.01
N LEU A 73 2.55 1.83 6.41
CA LEU A 73 2.10 1.59 7.78
C LEU A 73 3.26 1.60 8.78
N VAL A 74 4.34 0.87 8.48
CA VAL A 74 5.54 0.85 9.32
C VAL A 74 6.15 2.25 9.46
N ALA A 75 6.22 3.02 8.37
CA ALA A 75 6.73 4.40 8.42
C ALA A 75 5.84 5.31 9.29
N LEU A 76 4.51 5.20 9.19
CA LEU A 76 3.58 5.98 10.00
C LEU A 76 3.73 5.68 11.49
N THR A 77 3.69 4.40 11.86
CA THR A 77 3.83 3.98 13.26
C THR A 77 5.21 4.33 13.81
N GLY A 78 6.27 4.13 13.02
CA GLY A 78 7.63 4.52 13.40
C GLY A 78 7.78 6.02 13.64
N ASN A 79 7.14 6.87 12.85
CA ASN A 79 7.16 8.32 13.06
C ASN A 79 6.45 8.72 14.37
N ILE A 80 5.31 8.09 14.69
CA ILE A 80 4.58 8.32 15.95
C ILE A 80 5.46 8.00 17.16
N GLU A 81 6.12 6.85 17.13
CA GLU A 81 7.02 6.41 18.20
C GLU A 81 8.24 7.33 18.32
N ALA A 82 8.89 7.64 17.19
CA ALA A 82 10.08 8.49 17.15
C ALA A 82 9.81 9.90 17.70
N MET A 83 8.64 10.49 17.39
CA MET A 83 8.23 11.78 17.95
C MET A 83 8.10 11.74 19.47
N SER A 84 7.40 10.73 20.01
CA SER A 84 7.20 10.60 21.46
C SER A 84 8.52 10.40 22.20
N ILE A 85 9.39 9.51 21.66
CA ILE A 85 10.72 9.24 22.22
C ILE A 85 11.60 10.49 22.15
N SER A 86 11.64 11.18 21.01
CA SER A 86 12.44 12.38 20.82
C SER A 86 12.01 13.50 21.78
N ALA A 87 10.71 13.75 21.89
CA ALA A 87 10.19 14.76 22.81
C ALA A 87 10.50 14.42 24.27
N MET A 88 10.29 13.17 24.69
CA MET A 88 10.66 12.72 26.04
C MET A 88 12.14 12.89 26.32
N HIS A 89 13.00 12.47 25.39
CA HIS A 89 14.45 12.64 25.52
C HIS A 89 14.85 14.12 25.67
N GLN A 90 14.19 15.05 24.96
CA GLN A 90 14.49 16.48 25.09
C GLN A 90 14.16 17.03 26.49
N MET A 91 13.18 16.45 27.18
CA MET A 91 12.75 16.90 28.50
C MET A 91 13.48 16.17 29.65
N ASP A 92 13.96 14.95 29.40
CA ASP A 92 14.48 13.99 30.38
C ASP A 92 15.43 14.62 31.41
N GLN A 93 16.50 15.26 30.92
CA GLN A 93 17.50 15.89 31.79
C GLN A 93 16.90 16.99 32.69
N THR A 94 15.97 17.80 32.16
CA THR A 94 15.36 18.89 32.94
C THR A 94 14.37 18.34 33.96
N ILE A 95 13.66 17.27 33.62
CA ILE A 95 12.76 16.56 34.52
C ILE A 95 13.55 15.99 35.70
N ASP A 96 14.65 15.30 35.42
CA ASP A 96 15.49 14.69 36.45
C ASP A 96 16.09 15.74 37.39
N GLN A 97 16.67 16.81 36.82
CA GLN A 97 17.23 17.92 37.61
C GLN A 97 16.16 18.58 38.50
N THR A 98 14.97 18.81 37.95
CA THR A 98 13.88 19.43 38.71
C THR A 98 13.37 18.51 39.80
N SER A 99 13.25 17.21 39.51
CA SER A 99 12.80 16.22 40.49
C SER A 99 13.79 16.09 41.65
N GLN A 100 15.09 16.01 41.37
CA GLN A 100 16.14 16.00 42.40
C GLN A 100 16.09 17.27 43.26
N PHE A 101 16.02 18.44 42.62
CA PHE A 101 15.94 19.72 43.31
C PHE A 101 14.73 19.82 44.26
N LEU A 102 13.56 19.33 43.86
CA LEU A 102 12.34 19.33 44.68
C LEU A 102 12.38 18.29 45.81
N MET A 103 13.09 17.17 45.62
CA MET A 103 13.32 16.22 46.71
C MET A 103 14.18 16.84 47.81
N ASP A 104 15.13 17.71 47.45
CA ASP A 104 15.94 18.46 48.41
C ASP A 104 15.17 19.63 49.05
N HIS A 105 14.08 20.09 48.42
CA HIS A 105 13.25 21.23 48.85
C HIS A 105 11.76 20.84 48.92
N VAL A 106 11.44 19.84 49.75
CA VAL A 106 10.10 19.24 49.85
C VAL A 106 9.01 20.28 50.16
N ASP A 107 9.34 21.29 50.97
CA ASP A 107 8.41 22.36 51.36
C ASP A 107 7.97 23.25 50.20
N CYS A 108 8.74 23.28 49.10
CA CYS A 108 8.41 24.16 47.98
C CYS A 108 7.24 23.64 47.12
N ASN A 109 7.20 22.33 46.87
CA ASN A 109 6.09 21.72 46.13
C ASN A 109 5.75 20.33 46.70
N PRO A 110 4.97 20.27 47.78
CA PRO A 110 4.57 19.00 48.39
C PRO A 110 3.64 18.16 47.49
N ALA A 111 3.08 18.75 46.43
CA ALA A 111 2.27 18.06 45.44
C ALA A 111 3.09 17.48 44.28
N TRP A 112 4.42 17.67 44.26
CA TRP A 112 5.28 17.13 43.20
C TRP A 112 5.20 15.60 43.17
N ASN A 113 4.91 15.06 41.99
CA ASN A 113 4.89 13.64 41.74
C ASN A 113 5.37 13.37 40.32
N LEU A 114 6.58 12.83 40.21
CA LEU A 114 7.24 12.56 38.94
C LEU A 114 6.40 11.65 38.04
N GLN A 115 5.84 10.57 38.59
CA GLN A 115 5.03 9.62 37.82
C GLN A 115 3.79 10.29 37.19
N LYS A 116 3.07 11.10 37.97
CA LYS A 116 1.90 11.84 37.50
C LYS A 116 2.28 12.89 36.46
N PHE A 117 3.40 13.56 36.65
CA PHE A 117 3.94 14.53 35.70
C PHE A 117 4.28 13.85 34.36
N THR A 118 5.12 12.82 34.38
CA THR A 118 5.51 12.07 33.17
C THR A 118 4.28 11.50 32.47
N SER A 119 3.33 10.92 33.19
CA SER A 119 2.07 10.43 32.61
C SER A 119 1.25 11.54 31.91
N ASN A 120 1.22 12.75 32.47
CA ASN A 120 0.54 13.88 31.84
C ASN A 120 1.24 14.31 30.54
N VAL A 121 2.57 14.41 30.55
CA VAL A 121 3.33 14.79 29.36
C VAL A 121 3.22 13.71 28.28
N THR A 122 3.35 12.42 28.63
CA THR A 122 3.17 11.31 27.68
C THR A 122 1.78 11.34 27.05
N ARG A 123 0.72 11.64 27.82
CA ARG A 123 -0.63 11.79 27.27
C ARG A 123 -0.72 12.95 26.29
N GLN A 124 -0.15 14.12 26.61
CA GLN A 124 -0.14 15.27 25.69
C GLN A 124 0.60 14.97 24.38
N LEU A 125 1.74 14.27 24.46
CA LEU A 125 2.45 13.81 23.26
C LEU A 125 1.64 12.78 22.45
N SER A 126 0.95 11.87 23.13
CA SER A 126 0.03 10.93 22.47
C SER A 126 -1.08 11.68 21.73
N ASP A 127 -1.65 12.71 22.34
CA ASP A 127 -2.70 13.54 21.72
C ASP A 127 -2.18 14.26 20.46
N CYS A 128 -0.91 14.72 20.45
CA CYS A 128 -0.28 15.30 19.26
C CYS A 128 -0.20 14.31 18.08
N SER A 129 -0.05 13.02 18.35
CA SER A 129 0.09 11.96 17.33
C SER A 129 -1.23 11.26 16.95
N LEU A 130 -2.34 11.64 17.58
CA LEU A 130 -3.62 10.94 17.46
C LEU A 130 -4.13 10.84 16.01
N ASN A 131 -3.98 11.91 15.23
CA ASN A 131 -4.40 11.91 13.83
C ASN A 131 -3.54 10.99 12.96
N MET A 132 -2.24 10.90 13.22
CA MET A 132 -1.37 9.92 12.55
C MET A 132 -1.78 8.49 12.90
N GLY A 133 -2.15 8.23 14.15
CA GLY A 133 -2.68 6.93 14.58
C GLY A 133 -3.98 6.55 13.85
N ARG A 134 -4.90 7.51 13.69
CA ARG A 134 -6.12 7.33 12.89
C ARG A 134 -5.81 7.06 11.41
N LEU A 135 -4.84 7.77 10.84
CA LEU A 135 -4.41 7.57 9.46
C LEU A 135 -3.78 6.18 9.27
N ALA A 136 -2.97 5.71 10.21
CA ALA A 136 -2.40 4.37 10.19
C ALA A 136 -3.49 3.29 10.22
N GLU A 137 -4.53 3.48 11.05
CA GLU A 137 -5.66 2.54 11.12
C GLU A 137 -6.51 2.55 9.85
N SER A 138 -6.79 3.73 9.28
CA SER A 138 -7.46 3.85 7.97
C SER A 138 -6.62 3.18 6.88
N LEU A 139 -5.31 3.41 6.83
CA LEU A 139 -4.42 2.74 5.89
C LEU A 139 -4.51 1.20 6.02
N ARG A 140 -4.56 0.69 7.25
CA ARG A 140 -4.67 -0.74 7.52
C ARG A 140 -6.00 -1.31 7.01
N VAL A 141 -7.12 -0.69 7.35
CA VAL A 141 -8.47 -1.16 6.99
C VAL A 141 -8.73 -0.99 5.50
N ASP A 142 -8.53 0.22 4.98
CA ASP A 142 -8.80 0.54 3.58
C ASP A 142 -7.79 -0.15 2.65
N GLY A 143 -6.54 -0.32 3.11
CA GLY A 143 -5.53 -1.09 2.39
C GLY A 143 -5.91 -2.56 2.24
N GLN A 144 -6.47 -3.18 3.29
CA GLN A 144 -6.99 -4.55 3.21
C GLN A 144 -8.15 -4.66 2.21
N GLN A 145 -9.07 -3.69 2.20
CA GLN A 145 -10.18 -3.68 1.25
C GLN A 145 -9.70 -3.55 -0.20
N VAL A 146 -8.78 -2.61 -0.45
CA VAL A 146 -8.19 -2.40 -1.78
C VAL A 146 -7.49 -3.66 -2.28
N MET A 147 -6.77 -4.36 -1.40
CA MET A 147 -6.11 -5.62 -1.72
C MET A 147 -7.12 -6.75 -2.01
N ALA A 148 -8.22 -6.82 -1.25
CA ALA A 148 -9.28 -7.79 -1.49
C ALA A 148 -9.95 -7.58 -2.86
N ASP A 149 -10.19 -6.31 -3.25
CA ASP A 149 -10.77 -5.98 -4.55
C ASP A 149 -9.84 -6.44 -5.70
N VAL A 150 -8.54 -6.17 -5.59
CA VAL A 150 -7.54 -6.62 -6.57
C VAL A 150 -7.47 -8.16 -6.65
N GLN A 151 -7.40 -8.83 -5.50
CA GLN A 151 -7.33 -10.30 -5.44
C GLN A 151 -8.59 -10.96 -6.01
N SER A 152 -9.76 -10.35 -5.83
CA SER A 152 -11.01 -10.83 -6.42
C SER A 152 -10.94 -10.88 -7.95
N PHE A 153 -10.36 -9.86 -8.60
CA PHE A 153 -10.19 -9.88 -10.05
C PHE A 153 -9.16 -10.93 -10.51
N ILE A 154 -8.08 -11.12 -9.77
CA ILE A 154 -7.09 -12.17 -10.06
C ILE A 154 -7.73 -13.56 -9.96
N GLN A 155 -8.56 -13.80 -8.94
CA GLN A 155 -9.31 -15.05 -8.79
C GLN A 155 -10.34 -15.25 -9.91
N GLN A 156 -11.04 -14.21 -10.32
CA GLN A 156 -11.96 -14.28 -11.47
C GLN A 156 -11.19 -14.62 -12.76
N MET A 157 -9.99 -14.08 -12.93
CA MET A 157 -9.14 -14.35 -14.08
C MET A 157 -8.70 -15.82 -14.15
N SER A 158 -8.30 -16.40 -13.03
CA SER A 158 -7.89 -17.81 -12.97
C SER A 158 -9.05 -18.80 -13.14
N GLN A 159 -10.26 -18.38 -12.80
CA GLN A 159 -11.48 -19.20 -12.96
C GLN A 159 -12.13 -19.06 -14.34
N LEU A 160 -11.77 -18.02 -15.11
CA LEU A 160 -12.40 -17.70 -16.40
C LEU A 160 -12.35 -18.86 -17.42
N PRO A 161 -11.22 -19.59 -17.60
CA PRO A 161 -11.18 -20.74 -18.52
C PRO A 161 -12.19 -21.85 -18.14
N LEU A 162 -12.32 -22.13 -16.84
CA LEU A 162 -13.27 -23.12 -16.33
C LEU A 162 -14.73 -22.66 -16.53
N MET A 163 -15.01 -21.38 -16.31
CA MET A 163 -16.36 -20.82 -16.50
C MET A 163 -16.80 -20.85 -17.97
N CYS A 164 -15.91 -20.48 -18.90
CA CYS A 164 -16.24 -20.50 -20.33
C CYS A 164 -16.39 -21.92 -20.89
N SER A 165 -15.62 -22.89 -20.40
CA SER A 165 -15.76 -24.31 -20.79
C SER A 165 -17.04 -24.97 -20.26
N GLN A 166 -17.52 -24.60 -19.07
CA GLN A 166 -18.81 -25.09 -18.53
C GLN A 166 -20.03 -24.52 -19.28
N GLN A 167 -19.97 -23.26 -19.74
CA GLN A 167 -21.01 -22.70 -20.61
C GLN A 167 -21.09 -23.44 -21.95
N GLN A 168 -19.95 -23.90 -22.47
CA GLN A 168 -19.89 -24.70 -23.69
C GLN A 168 -20.57 -26.08 -23.51
N GLN A 169 -20.35 -26.75 -22.37
CA GLN A 169 -21.03 -28.01 -22.05
C GLN A 169 -22.55 -27.83 -21.90
N SER A 170 -22.98 -26.72 -21.27
CA SER A 170 -24.39 -26.38 -21.09
C SER A 170 -25.11 -26.05 -22.40
N ALA A 171 -24.41 -25.39 -23.34
CA ALA A 171 -24.93 -25.06 -24.67
C ALA A 171 -24.96 -26.27 -25.62
N SER A 172 -24.05 -27.24 -25.44
CA SER A 172 -23.98 -28.45 -26.26
C SER A 172 -25.11 -29.47 -26.04
N LEU A 173 -25.92 -29.29 -24.99
CA LEU A 173 -27.13 -30.08 -24.72
C LEU A 173 -28.35 -29.62 -25.56
N ALA A 174 -28.27 -28.47 -26.26
CA ALA A 174 -29.27 -28.02 -27.22
C ALA A 174 -28.96 -28.60 -28.61
N VAL A 175 -29.39 -29.84 -28.84
CA VAL A 175 -29.15 -30.60 -30.09
C VAL A 175 -29.85 -29.96 -31.29
N GLY A 176 -29.06 -29.50 -32.27
CA GLY A 176 -29.48 -29.11 -33.62
C GLY A 176 -28.31 -29.20 -34.62
N PRO A 177 -28.54 -29.40 -35.94
CA PRO A 177 -27.54 -29.93 -36.89
C PRO A 177 -26.41 -28.97 -37.31
N PHE A 178 -26.31 -27.80 -36.68
CA PHE A 178 -25.27 -26.82 -36.94
C PHE A 178 -24.56 -26.52 -35.62
N SER A 179 -23.48 -27.25 -35.37
CA SER A 179 -22.63 -27.13 -34.19
C SER A 179 -21.88 -25.79 -34.18
N VAL A 180 -22.47 -24.78 -33.55
CA VAL A 180 -21.82 -23.49 -33.28
C VAL A 180 -21.16 -23.56 -31.89
N GLY A 181 -20.15 -24.42 -31.74
CA GLY A 181 -19.54 -24.74 -30.43
C GLY A 181 -18.21 -24.07 -30.13
N PHE A 182 -17.51 -23.52 -31.14
CA PHE A 182 -16.15 -23.01 -31.00
C PHE A 182 -16.07 -21.47 -30.91
N ASP A 183 -16.86 -20.73 -31.69
CA ASP A 183 -16.84 -19.25 -31.66
C ASP A 183 -17.34 -18.67 -30.34
N ASN A 184 -18.34 -19.30 -29.71
CA ASN A 184 -18.90 -18.81 -28.45
C ASN A 184 -17.93 -18.93 -27.26
N SER A 185 -17.06 -19.95 -27.25
CA SER A 185 -16.09 -20.17 -26.16
C SER A 185 -14.94 -19.16 -26.23
N ASN A 186 -14.46 -18.89 -27.44
CA ASN A 186 -13.40 -17.89 -27.66
C ASN A 186 -13.91 -16.47 -27.39
N ASN A 187 -15.15 -16.16 -27.80
CA ASN A 187 -15.80 -14.88 -27.48
C ASN A 187 -16.07 -14.75 -25.97
N CYS A 188 -16.52 -15.81 -25.29
CA CYS A 188 -16.68 -15.82 -23.82
C CYS A 188 -15.38 -15.45 -23.11
N PHE A 189 -14.27 -16.11 -23.49
CA PHE A 189 -12.99 -15.85 -22.86
C PHE A 189 -12.47 -14.45 -23.16
N MET A 190 -12.51 -14.02 -24.43
CA MET A 190 -12.01 -12.70 -24.83
C MET A 190 -12.81 -11.54 -24.23
N ASP A 191 -14.14 -11.66 -24.15
CA ASP A 191 -14.99 -10.64 -23.51
C ASP A 191 -14.79 -10.65 -21.99
N GLY A 192 -14.70 -11.84 -21.39
CA GLY A 192 -14.46 -12.02 -19.96
C GLY A 192 -13.12 -11.45 -19.51
N ILE A 193 -12.02 -11.79 -20.21
CA ILE A 193 -10.68 -11.34 -19.87
C ILE A 193 -10.55 -9.82 -20.07
N THR A 194 -11.19 -9.26 -21.09
CA THR A 194 -11.22 -7.81 -21.33
C THR A 194 -11.94 -7.09 -20.20
N SER A 195 -13.11 -7.59 -19.76
CA SER A 195 -13.87 -7.03 -18.65
C SER A 195 -13.11 -7.10 -17.32
N ILE A 196 -12.52 -8.26 -17.01
CA ILE A 196 -11.71 -8.46 -15.80
C ILE A 196 -10.48 -7.55 -15.81
N ASN A 197 -9.77 -7.43 -16.93
CA ASN A 197 -8.62 -6.54 -17.07
C ASN A 197 -9.00 -5.07 -16.87
N GLN A 198 -10.14 -4.62 -17.39
CA GLN A 198 -10.63 -3.25 -17.14
C GLN A 198 -10.95 -3.02 -15.66
N GLY A 199 -11.61 -4.00 -15.01
CA GLY A 199 -11.92 -3.97 -13.58
C GLY A 199 -10.66 -3.92 -12.72
N LEU A 200 -9.69 -4.80 -13.00
CA LEU A 200 -8.40 -4.85 -12.33
C LEU A 200 -7.60 -3.57 -12.52
N ALA A 201 -7.53 -3.03 -13.74
CA ALA A 201 -6.84 -1.77 -14.01
C ALA A 201 -7.46 -0.62 -13.21
N LYS A 202 -8.79 -0.57 -13.10
CA LYS A 202 -9.50 0.42 -12.28
C LYS A 202 -9.22 0.22 -10.78
N ALA A 203 -9.21 -1.01 -10.29
CA ALA A 203 -8.89 -1.33 -8.90
C ALA A 203 -7.44 -0.91 -8.55
N MET A 204 -6.48 -1.25 -9.39
CA MET A 204 -5.07 -0.84 -9.25
C MET A 204 -4.90 0.68 -9.33
N HIS A 205 -5.65 1.35 -10.21
CA HIS A 205 -5.64 2.81 -10.28
C HIS A 205 -6.15 3.44 -8.97
N ASN A 206 -7.28 2.96 -8.45
CA ASN A 206 -7.82 3.43 -7.17
C ASN A 206 -6.83 3.17 -6.01
N ALA A 207 -6.18 2.00 -6.01
CA ALA A 207 -5.13 1.65 -5.04
C ALA A 207 -3.96 2.64 -5.09
N SER A 208 -3.53 3.01 -6.30
CA SER A 208 -2.45 3.97 -6.49
C SER A 208 -2.82 5.37 -5.98
N LEU A 209 -4.04 5.83 -6.25
CA LEU A 209 -4.56 7.11 -5.75
C LEU A 209 -4.65 7.12 -4.23
N PHE A 210 -5.14 6.02 -3.65
CA PHE A 210 -5.20 5.82 -2.21
C PHE A 210 -3.81 5.94 -1.57
N LEU A 211 -2.80 5.23 -2.09
CA LEU A 211 -1.44 5.30 -1.56
C LEU A 211 -0.82 6.71 -1.67
N VAL A 212 -1.01 7.39 -2.81
CA VAL A 212 -0.52 8.77 -3.00
C VAL A 212 -1.20 9.72 -2.03
N HIS A 213 -2.51 9.60 -1.85
CA HIS A 213 -3.28 10.42 -0.92
C HIS A 213 -2.83 10.19 0.53
N THR A 214 -2.72 8.94 0.95
CA THR A 214 -2.24 8.56 2.29
C THR A 214 -0.84 9.08 2.55
N ARG A 215 0.07 9.00 1.56
CA ARG A 215 1.42 9.54 1.69
C ARG A 215 1.41 11.06 1.91
N ARG A 216 0.58 11.79 1.16
CA ARG A 216 0.46 13.25 1.31
C ARG A 216 -0.08 13.62 2.68
N LEU A 217 -1.17 12.98 3.11
CA LEU A 217 -1.74 13.19 4.44
C LEU A 217 -0.74 12.84 5.54
N SER A 218 0.00 11.74 5.39
CA SER A 218 1.04 11.33 6.33
C SER A 218 2.10 12.42 6.52
N GLN A 219 2.59 13.02 5.43
CA GLN A 219 3.58 14.10 5.50
C GLN A 219 3.03 15.34 6.21
N GLU A 220 1.80 15.73 5.87
CA GLU A 220 1.13 16.88 6.51
C GLU A 220 0.89 16.66 8.00
N GLN A 221 0.36 15.49 8.37
CA GLN A 221 0.10 15.13 9.76
C GLN A 221 1.40 14.99 10.55
N THR A 222 2.47 14.45 9.96
CA THR A 222 3.79 14.38 10.62
C THR A 222 4.31 15.76 10.98
N ALA A 223 4.21 16.74 10.06
CA ALA A 223 4.65 18.11 10.34
C ALA A 223 3.81 18.78 11.44
N GLN A 224 2.48 18.62 11.39
CA GLN A 224 1.57 19.17 12.41
C GLN A 224 1.81 18.53 13.78
N SER A 225 1.95 17.20 13.82
CA SER A 225 2.20 16.48 15.06
C SER A 225 3.57 16.82 15.66
N GLN A 226 4.61 17.00 14.83
CA GLN A 226 5.91 17.47 15.29
C GLN A 226 5.81 18.86 15.93
N GLN A 227 5.13 19.81 15.26
CA GLN A 227 4.93 21.15 15.81
C GLN A 227 4.18 21.13 17.16
N CYS A 228 3.17 20.25 17.29
CA CYS A 228 2.47 20.04 18.55
C CYS A 228 3.41 19.48 19.63
N SER A 229 4.19 18.45 19.31
CA SER A 229 5.16 17.84 20.23
C SER A 229 6.21 18.85 20.69
N ASP A 230 6.73 19.68 19.79
CA ASP A 230 7.70 20.73 20.12
C ASP A 230 7.09 21.79 21.07
N ALA A 231 5.82 22.14 20.88
CA ALA A 231 5.10 23.04 21.78
C ALA A 231 4.92 22.44 23.18
N VAL A 232 4.58 21.14 23.27
CA VAL A 232 4.49 20.41 24.55
C VAL A 232 5.85 20.40 25.26
N VAL A 233 6.94 20.12 24.53
CA VAL A 233 8.31 20.15 25.07
C VAL A 233 8.62 21.54 25.63
N ALA A 234 8.42 22.59 24.83
CA ALA A 234 8.71 23.96 25.24
C ALA A 234 7.92 24.37 26.50
N GLN A 235 6.62 24.10 26.51
CA GLN A 235 5.75 24.40 27.66
C GLN A 235 6.18 23.63 28.92
N THR A 236 6.59 22.37 28.75
CA THR A 236 7.04 21.52 29.85
C THR A 236 8.35 22.04 30.44
N LEU A 237 9.32 22.40 29.60
CA LEU A 237 10.59 22.97 30.04
C LEU A 237 10.38 24.32 30.74
N GLU A 238 9.52 25.19 30.20
CA GLU A 238 9.18 26.46 30.82
C GLU A 238 8.55 26.26 32.21
N TYR A 239 7.59 25.34 32.33
CA TYR A 239 6.97 25.00 33.61
C TYR A 239 8.00 24.52 34.65
N LEU A 240 8.90 23.60 34.27
CA LEU A 240 9.93 23.07 35.17
C LEU A 240 10.93 24.16 35.59
N ASN A 241 11.31 25.06 34.67
CA ASN A 241 12.19 26.18 34.97
C ASN A 241 11.54 27.17 35.93
N ALA A 242 10.28 27.54 35.69
CA ALA A 242 9.51 28.41 36.58
C ALA A 242 9.34 27.79 37.97
N LEU A 243 9.13 26.48 38.03
CA LEU A 243 9.01 25.76 39.28
C LEU A 243 10.31 25.85 40.10
N ARG A 244 11.47 25.59 39.49
CA ARG A 244 12.77 25.74 40.15
C ARG A 244 13.02 27.19 40.62
N ALA A 245 12.72 28.17 39.76
CA ALA A 245 12.95 29.59 40.08
C ALA A 245 12.06 30.12 41.21
N ASN A 246 10.86 29.57 41.39
CA ASN A 246 9.96 29.95 42.49
C ASN A 246 10.33 29.28 43.83
N CYS A 247 11.22 28.29 43.79
CA CYS A 247 11.70 27.52 44.93
C CYS A 247 13.12 27.87 45.39
N SER A 248 13.84 28.67 44.60
CA SER A 248 15.17 29.20 44.92
C SER A 248 15.08 30.48 45.74
#